data_AF-A0A933IP41-F1
#
_entry.id   AF-A0A933IP41-F1
#
_cell.length_a   1.000
_cell.length_b   1.000
_cell.length_c   1.000
_cell.angle_alpha   90.00
_cell.angle_beta   90.00
_cell.angle_gamma   90.00
#
_symmetry.space_group_name_H-M   'P 1'
#
loop_
_entity.id
_entity.type
_entity.pdbx_description
1 polymer ?
#
loop_
_entity_poly.entity_id
_entity_poly.type
_entity_poly.pdbx_seq_one_letter_code
_entity_poly.pdbx_strand_id
1 'polypeptide(L)'
;MNRIRIGVVMMAACLFCSPLAHASTAGQIRAMEQRAADLQMARNRFLVQVLQAYRIPYRVTPETGLVREIEVANTWYIIREITIVPETEVQDGQVILRGHNIYFQPEGSSNALHLFSDIGIIVPH
;
A
#
# COMPACT_ATOMS: atom_id res chain seq x y z
N MET A 1 2.19 -52.43 35.54
CA MET A 1 1.19 -51.37 35.74
C MET A 1 1.84 -49.98 35.57
N ASN A 2 2.45 -49.68 34.42
CA ASN A 2 3.29 -48.46 34.23
C ASN A 2 3.08 -47.71 32.89
N ARG A 3 2.06 -48.05 32.10
CA ARG A 3 1.87 -47.47 30.75
C ARG A 3 0.98 -46.22 30.70
N ILE A 4 0.28 -45.89 31.80
CA ILE A 4 -0.71 -44.81 31.85
C ILE A 4 -0.06 -43.44 32.15
N ARG A 5 1.16 -43.41 32.69
CA ARG A 5 1.82 -42.16 33.13
C ARG A 5 2.48 -41.34 32.01
N ILE A 6 2.83 -41.97 30.89
CA ILE A 6 3.58 -41.31 29.81
C ILE A 6 2.66 -40.45 28.93
N GLY A 7 1.41 -40.87 28.71
CA GLY A 7 0.45 -40.11 27.89
C GLY A 7 0.01 -38.78 28.50
N VAL A 8 -0.04 -38.69 29.84
CA VAL A 8 -0.50 -37.47 30.54
C VAL A 8 0.55 -36.36 30.49
N VAL A 9 1.84 -36.71 30.54
CA VAL A 9 2.93 -35.72 30.48
C VAL A 9 3.06 -35.10 29.10
N MET A 10 2.81 -35.86 28.04
CA MET A 10 2.91 -35.37 26.66
C MET A 10 1.74 -34.45 26.28
N MET A 11 0.53 -34.67 26.82
CA MET A 11 -0.63 -33.80 26.57
C MET A 11 -0.58 -32.48 27.35
N ALA A 12 0.09 -32.46 28.51
CA ALA A 12 0.31 -31.23 29.28
C ALA A 12 1.34 -30.29 28.63
N ALA A 13 2.34 -30.81 27.91
CA ALA A 13 3.35 -30.00 27.22
C ALA A 13 2.78 -29.22 26.01
N CYS A 14 1.76 -29.76 25.33
CA CYS A 14 1.13 -29.10 24.19
C CYS A 14 0.27 -27.88 24.57
N LEU A 15 -0.20 -27.78 25.82
CA LEU A 15 -1.00 -26.63 26.29
C LEU A 15 -0.14 -25.38 26.59
N PHE A 16 1.17 -25.54 26.75
CA PHE A 16 2.11 -24.42 27.00
C PHE A 16 2.71 -23.80 25.73
N CYS A 17 2.44 -24.36 24.56
CA CYS A 17 2.89 -23.84 23.27
C CYS A 17 1.76 -23.17 22.46
N SER A 18 0.77 -22.59 23.14
CA SER A 18 -0.14 -21.64 22.49
C SER A 18 0.69 -20.41 22.10
N PRO A 19 0.90 -20.10 20.80
CA PRO A 19 1.34 -18.76 20.46
C PRO A 19 0.27 -17.83 21.02
N LEU A 20 0.67 -16.91 21.90
CA LEU A 20 -0.18 -15.78 22.30
C LEU A 20 -0.58 -15.08 21.00
N ALA A 21 -1.77 -15.42 20.50
CA ALA A 21 -2.49 -14.62 19.54
C ALA A 21 -2.72 -13.31 20.28
N HIS A 22 -1.83 -12.35 20.07
CA HIS A 22 -1.93 -11.03 20.66
C HIS A 22 -3.19 -10.42 20.05
N ALA A 23 -4.31 -10.56 20.76
CA ALA A 23 -5.54 -9.88 20.42
C ALA A 23 -5.19 -8.40 20.38
N SER A 24 -5.19 -7.82 19.18
CA SER A 24 -4.82 -6.42 18.98
C SER A 24 -5.74 -5.57 19.86
N THR A 25 -5.17 -4.81 20.79
CA THR A 25 -5.99 -4.01 21.69
C THR A 25 -6.78 -2.96 20.90
N ALA A 26 -7.90 -2.47 21.42
CA ALA A 26 -8.68 -1.42 20.77
C ALA A 26 -7.87 -0.14 20.49
N GLY A 27 -6.75 0.08 21.20
CA GLY A 27 -5.79 1.14 20.90
C GLY A 27 -4.91 0.84 19.68
N GLN A 28 -4.46 -0.41 19.52
CA GLN A 28 -3.67 -0.84 18.36
C GLN A 28 -4.48 -0.82 17.07
N ILE A 29 -5.75 -1.23 17.11
CA ILE A 29 -6.65 -1.16 15.95
C ILE A 29 -6.82 0.30 15.51
N ARG A 30 -7.15 1.21 16.44
CA ARG A 30 -7.29 2.64 16.15
C ARG A 30 -6.01 3.27 15.59
N ALA A 31 -4.85 2.91 16.13
CA ALA A 31 -3.57 3.38 15.61
C ALA A 31 -3.30 2.88 14.19
N MET A 32 -3.70 1.64 13.87
CA MET A 32 -3.58 1.07 12.52
C MET A 32 -4.53 1.77 11.54
N GLU A 33 -5.78 2.02 11.92
CA GLU A 33 -6.76 2.77 11.12
C GLU A 33 -6.26 4.18 10.81
N GLN A 34 -5.73 4.89 11.83
CA GLN A 34 -5.16 6.22 11.63
C GLN A 34 -4.00 6.18 10.64
N ARG A 35 -3.06 5.24 10.80
CA ARG A 35 -1.94 5.07 9.86
C ARG A 35 -2.41 4.75 8.44
N ALA A 36 -3.45 3.94 8.29
CA ALA A 36 -4.01 3.64 6.98
C ALA A 36 -4.59 4.89 6.31
N ALA A 37 -5.29 5.74 7.08
CA ALA A 37 -5.80 7.01 6.59
C ALA A 37 -4.67 7.98 6.20
N ASP A 38 -3.63 8.10 7.03
CA ASP A 38 -2.47 8.96 6.76
C ASP A 38 -1.73 8.50 5.50
N LEU A 39 -1.56 7.18 5.33
CA LEU A 39 -0.97 6.60 4.12
C LEU A 39 -1.81 6.87 2.88
N GLN A 40 -3.14 6.78 2.97
CA GLN A 40 -4.04 7.10 1.86
C GLN A 40 -3.92 8.57 1.45
N MET A 41 -3.87 9.49 2.42
CA MET A 41 -3.67 10.91 2.15
C MET A 41 -2.30 11.18 1.51
N ALA A 42 -1.23 10.57 2.03
CA ALA A 42 0.11 10.70 1.48
C ALA A 42 0.17 10.16 0.04
N ARG A 43 -0.46 9.01 -0.23
CA ARG A 43 -0.56 8.42 -1.57
C ARG A 43 -1.26 9.36 -2.55
N ASN A 44 -2.41 9.91 -2.16
CA ASN A 44 -3.19 10.81 -3.00
C ASN A 44 -2.43 12.11 -3.28
N ARG A 45 -1.78 12.68 -2.27
CA ARG A 45 -0.93 13.87 -2.42
C ARG A 45 0.23 13.63 -3.37
N PHE A 46 0.92 12.50 -3.23
CA PHE A 46 1.99 12.11 -4.13
C PHE A 46 1.52 12.02 -5.58
N LEU A 47 0.40 11.34 -5.85
CA LEU A 47 -0.14 11.25 -7.21
C LEU A 47 -0.45 12.62 -7.81
N VAL A 48 -1.05 13.52 -7.03
CA VAL A 48 -1.31 14.90 -7.46
C VAL A 48 0.00 15.64 -7.79
N GLN A 49 1.02 15.54 -6.94
CA GLN A 49 2.32 16.17 -7.18
C GLN A 49 2.97 15.63 -8.46
N VAL A 50 2.91 14.33 -8.70
CA VAL A 50 3.40 13.72 -9.93
C VAL A 50 2.64 14.27 -11.14
N LEU A 51 1.32 14.17 -11.16
CA LEU A 51 0.52 14.64 -12.31
C LEU A 51 0.74 16.14 -12.59
N GLN A 52 0.87 16.96 -11.55
CA GLN A 52 1.23 18.37 -11.69
C GLN A 52 2.63 18.58 -12.28
N ALA A 53 3.64 17.87 -11.77
CA ALA A 53 5.02 17.99 -12.24
C ALA A 53 5.15 17.62 -13.72
N TYR A 54 4.46 16.56 -14.15
CA TYR A 54 4.42 16.10 -15.53
C TYR A 54 3.37 16.84 -16.39
N ARG A 55 2.67 17.85 -15.82
CA ARG A 55 1.63 18.66 -16.47
C ARG A 55 0.50 17.82 -17.11
N ILE A 56 0.18 16.68 -16.51
CA ILE A 56 -0.92 15.82 -16.95
C ILE A 56 -2.21 16.38 -16.33
N PRO A 57 -3.22 16.78 -17.12
CA PRO A 57 -4.50 17.23 -16.58
C PRO A 57 -5.21 16.10 -15.82
N TYR A 58 -5.81 16.43 -14.68
CA TYR A 58 -6.48 15.45 -13.83
C TYR A 58 -7.67 16.06 -13.09
N ARG A 59 -8.57 15.21 -12.60
CA ARG A 59 -9.63 15.57 -11.66
C ARG A 59 -9.58 14.67 -10.43
N VAL A 60 -9.82 15.28 -9.27
CA VAL A 60 -9.89 14.58 -7.99
C VAL A 60 -11.31 14.59 -7.44
N THR A 61 -11.64 13.61 -6.62
CA THR A 61 -12.81 13.67 -5.74
C THR A 61 -12.61 14.76 -4.68
N PRO A 62 -13.53 15.72 -4.52
CA PRO A 62 -13.36 16.83 -3.57
C PRO A 62 -13.16 16.38 -2.12
N GLU A 63 -13.80 15.27 -1.73
CA GLU A 63 -13.83 14.76 -0.36
C GLU A 63 -12.54 14.04 0.05
N THR A 64 -11.94 13.27 -0.87
CA THR A 64 -10.82 12.37 -0.55
C THR A 64 -9.51 12.73 -1.27
N GLY A 65 -9.56 13.66 -2.22
CA GLY A 65 -8.41 14.03 -3.05
C GLY A 65 -7.93 12.89 -3.97
N LEU A 66 -8.76 11.86 -4.18
CA LEU A 66 -8.42 10.72 -5.01
C LEU A 66 -8.50 11.11 -6.49
N VAL A 67 -7.45 10.86 -7.25
CA VAL A 67 -7.44 11.04 -8.70
C VAL A 67 -8.47 10.09 -9.33
N ARG A 68 -9.48 10.66 -9.98
CA ARG A 68 -10.58 9.92 -10.59
C ARG A 68 -10.55 9.98 -12.11
N GLU A 69 -10.00 11.04 -12.68
CA GLU A 69 -9.89 11.20 -14.12
C GLU A 69 -8.51 11.78 -14.46
N ILE A 70 -7.92 11.31 -15.56
CA ILE A 70 -6.71 11.89 -16.15
C ILE A 70 -6.92 12.08 -17.65
N GLU A 71 -6.29 13.10 -18.20
CA GLU A 71 -6.28 13.35 -19.64
C GLU A 71 -4.95 12.90 -20.25
N VAL A 72 -5.04 12.01 -21.24
CA VAL A 72 -3.88 11.56 -22.02
C VAL A 72 -4.23 11.66 -23.49
N ALA A 73 -3.38 12.32 -24.28
CA ALA A 73 -3.60 12.51 -25.72
C ALA A 73 -5.01 13.06 -26.05
N ASN A 74 -5.45 14.09 -25.33
CA ASN A 74 -6.77 14.74 -25.46
C ASN A 74 -7.97 13.81 -25.18
N THR A 75 -7.74 12.68 -24.51
CA THR A 75 -8.79 11.74 -24.10
C THR A 75 -8.82 11.65 -22.59
N TRP A 76 -10.01 11.86 -22.01
CA TRP A 76 -10.25 11.70 -20.59
C TRP A 76 -10.53 10.24 -20.26
N TYR A 77 -9.76 9.70 -19.32
CA TYR A 77 -9.92 8.35 -18.81
C TYR A 77 -10.44 8.39 -17.38
N ILE A 78 -11.56 7.71 -17.13
CA ILE A 78 -12.04 7.47 -15.76
C ILE A 78 -11.20 6.34 -15.17
N ILE A 79 -10.55 6.61 -14.06
CA ILE A 79 -9.61 5.69 -13.43
C ILE A 79 -10.30 4.91 -12.32
N ARG A 80 -10.29 3.58 -12.45
CA ARG A 80 -10.84 2.64 -11.47
C ARG A 80 -9.85 2.32 -10.35
N GLU A 81 -8.59 2.13 -10.74
CA GLU A 81 -7.53 1.67 -9.84
C GLU A 81 -6.21 2.35 -10.19
N ILE A 82 -5.43 2.65 -9.15
CA ILE A 82 -4.09 3.21 -9.28
C ILE A 82 -3.14 2.34 -8.47
N THR A 83 -2.12 1.80 -9.14
CA THR A 83 -1.06 1.01 -8.52
C THR A 83 0.25 1.78 -8.61
N ILE A 84 0.95 1.91 -7.49
CA ILE A 84 2.24 2.58 -7.40
C ILE A 84 3.25 1.55 -6.91
N VAL A 85 4.28 1.30 -7.71
CA VAL A 85 5.34 0.33 -7.42
C VAL A 85 6.66 1.07 -7.37
N PRO A 86 7.41 1.04 -6.25
CA PRO A 86 8.73 1.65 -6.20
C PRO A 86 9.66 0.91 -7.16
N GLU A 87 10.43 1.68 -7.94
CA GLU A 87 11.54 1.16 -8.73
C GLU A 87 12.80 1.26 -7.89
N THR A 88 13.47 0.14 -7.65
CA THR A 88 14.66 0.08 -6.81
C THR A 88 15.81 -0.57 -7.53
N GLU A 89 17.01 -0.07 -7.28
CA GLU A 89 18.26 -0.61 -7.81
C GLU A 89 19.21 -0.93 -6.66
N VAL A 90 20.05 -1.97 -6.83
CA VAL A 90 21.12 -2.26 -5.87
C VAL A 90 22.41 -1.66 -6.39
N GLN A 91 22.95 -0.69 -5.67
CA GLN A 91 24.23 -0.04 -5.97
C GLN A 91 25.12 -0.10 -4.74
N ASP A 92 26.35 -0.60 -4.89
CA ASP A 92 27.33 -0.76 -3.79
C ASP A 92 26.78 -1.51 -2.56
N GLY A 93 25.90 -2.49 -2.80
CA GLY A 93 25.25 -3.28 -1.75
C GLY A 93 24.11 -2.57 -1.02
N GLN A 94 23.72 -1.37 -1.44
CA GLN A 94 22.59 -0.62 -0.90
C GLN A 94 21.41 -0.61 -1.87
N VAL A 95 20.19 -0.71 -1.33
CA VAL A 95 18.95 -0.54 -2.11
C VAL A 95 18.66 0.95 -2.24
N ILE A 96 18.68 1.45 -3.46
CA ILE A 96 18.39 2.84 -3.79
C ILE A 96 17.03 2.92 -4.47
N LEU A 97 16.19 3.84 -4.01
CA LEU A 97 14.93 4.18 -4.67
C LEU A 97 15.23 5.03 -5.91
N ARG A 98 14.91 4.51 -7.09
CA ARG A 98 15.10 5.19 -8.38
C ARG A 98 13.88 6.03 -8.77
N GLY A 99 12.71 5.62 -8.32
CA GLY A 99 11.45 6.30 -8.61
C GLY A 99 10.26 5.39 -8.34
N HIS A 100 9.17 5.63 -9.05
CA HIS A 100 7.93 4.90 -8.93
C HIS A 100 7.33 4.64 -10.31
N ASN A 101 6.98 3.38 -10.58
CA ASN A 101 6.10 3.00 -11.67
C ASN A 101 4.65 3.18 -11.21
N ILE A 102 3.90 4.01 -11.93
CA ILE A 102 2.51 4.33 -11.63
C ILE A 102 1.65 3.79 -12.78
N TYR A 103 0.70 2.93 -12.43
CA TYR A 103 -0.25 2.34 -13.37
C TYR A 103 -1.64 2.87 -13.06
N PHE A 104 -2.28 3.48 -14.06
CA PHE A 104 -3.65 3.95 -13.98
C PHE A 104 -4.53 3.00 -14.80
N GLN A 105 -5.43 2.28 -14.13
CA GLN A 105 -6.34 1.35 -14.78
C GLN A 105 -7.64 2.07 -15.16
N PRO A 106 -7.94 2.29 -16.45
CA PRO A 106 -9.19 2.93 -16.85
C PRO A 106 -10.40 1.99 -16.64
N GLU A 107 -11.57 2.58 -16.42
CA GLU A 107 -12.83 1.86 -16.49
C GLU A 107 -13.09 1.33 -17.91
N GLY A 108 -13.57 0.09 -18.02
CA GLY A 108 -13.84 -0.55 -19.31
C GLY A 108 -12.61 -0.96 -20.13
N SER A 109 -11.38 -0.69 -19.67
CA SER A 109 -10.14 -1.12 -20.32
C SER A 109 -9.42 -2.19 -19.48
N SER A 110 -8.77 -3.15 -20.16
CA SER A 110 -7.78 -4.07 -19.56
C SER A 110 -6.36 -3.50 -19.58
N ASN A 111 -6.10 -2.49 -20.40
CA ASN A 111 -4.77 -1.90 -20.56
C ASN A 111 -4.63 -0.71 -19.62
N ALA A 112 -3.66 -0.81 -18.71
CA ALA A 112 -3.29 0.29 -17.83
C ALA A 112 -2.45 1.33 -18.59
N LEU A 113 -2.67 2.60 -18.27
CA LEU A 113 -1.76 3.69 -18.65
C LEU A 113 -0.59 3.67 -17.66
N HIS A 114 0.64 3.85 -18.16
CA HIS A 114 1.85 3.77 -17.33
C HIS A 114 2.59 5.11 -17.33
N LEU A 115 3.08 5.50 -16.16
CA LEU A 115 3.93 6.66 -15.92
C LEU A 115 5.05 6.26 -14.97
N PHE A 116 6.29 6.50 -15.38
CA PHE A 116 7.42 6.46 -14.46
C PHE A 116 7.66 7.85 -13.86
N SER A 117 7.87 7.93 -12.55
CA SER A 117 8.14 9.17 -11.83
C SER A 117 9.38 9.03 -10.94
N ASP A 118 10.35 9.91 -11.12
CA ASP A 118 11.53 10.07 -10.26
C ASP A 118 11.25 10.84 -8.95
N ILE A 119 10.03 11.37 -8.78
CA ILE A 119 9.59 12.05 -7.56
C ILE A 119 9.43 11.03 -6.41
N GLY A 120 9.90 11.40 -5.21
CA GLY A 120 9.76 10.61 -3.98
C GLY A 120 8.42 10.80 -3.27
N ILE A 121 7.94 9.77 -2.55
CA ILE A 121 6.78 9.88 -1.66
C ILE A 121 7.23 10.45 -0.31
N ILE A 122 6.60 11.53 0.13
CA ILE A 122 6.80 12.09 1.48
C ILE A 122 5.58 11.78 2.34
N VAL A 123 5.74 10.90 3.32
CA VAL A 123 4.71 10.62 4.33
C VAL A 123 4.95 11.56 5.52
N PRO A 124 4.01 12.44 5.90
CA PRO A 124 4.16 13.26 7.09
C PRO A 124 4.17 12.38 8.34
N HIS A 125 5.10 12.66 9.26
CA HIS A 125 5.20 12.02 10.59
C HIS A 125 4.39 12.80 11.63
#